data_AF-A0A938LNA9-F1
#
_entry.id   AF-A0A938LNA9-F1
#
_cell.length_a   1.000
_cell.length_b   1.000
_cell.length_c   1.000
_cell.angle_alpha   90.00
_cell.angle_beta   90.00
_cell.angle_gamma   90.00
#
_symmetry.space_group_name_H-M   'P 1'
#
loop_
_entity.id
_entity.type
_entity.pdbx_description
1 polymer ?
#
loop_
_entity_poly.entity_id
_entity_poly.type
_entity_poly.pdbx_seq_one_letter_code
_entity_poly.pdbx_strand_id
1 'polypeptide(L)'
;MDSELELVRTARAGDLDSFGRLCERYYAPLVAVAYGVLKDHQLAEDAAQEAFARGLVSLHRLKEPGRFAPWLVRICRNVAVDHTVKGSSRYLGNGVPLGDQDRIVCWYKLKGAGVYRVVYADLSIRNAAPEDLPLPVEP
;
A
#
# COMPACT_ATOMS: atom_id res chain seq x y z
N MET A 1 16.30 -12.48 -16.93
CA MET A 1 15.06 -12.20 -16.16
C MET A 1 15.31 -12.64 -14.74
N ASP A 2 15.24 -11.72 -13.79
CA ASP A 2 15.39 -12.03 -12.36
C ASP A 2 14.18 -12.81 -11.86
N SER A 3 14.44 -13.77 -10.96
CA SER A 3 13.35 -14.53 -10.33
C SER A 3 12.59 -13.65 -9.32
N GLU A 4 11.34 -14.00 -9.02
CA GLU A 4 10.54 -13.34 -7.98
C GLU A 4 11.29 -13.28 -6.64
N LEU A 5 11.91 -14.40 -6.26
CA LEU A 5 12.66 -14.51 -5.03
C LEU A 5 13.84 -13.52 -4.96
N GLU A 6 14.58 -13.37 -6.07
CA GLU A 6 15.71 -12.44 -6.14
C GLU A 6 15.23 -11.00 -6.05
N LEU A 7 14.20 -10.61 -6.81
CA LEU A 7 13.60 -9.27 -6.74
C LEU A 7 13.11 -8.93 -5.33
N VAL A 8 12.51 -9.90 -4.62
CA VAL A 8 12.02 -9.68 -3.24
C VAL A 8 13.20 -9.48 -2.27
N ARG A 9 14.29 -10.22 -2.46
CA ARG A 9 15.49 -10.11 -1.61
C ARG A 9 16.17 -8.76 -1.78
N THR A 10 16.39 -8.32 -3.02
CA THR A 10 17.02 -7.03 -3.33
C THR A 10 16.12 -5.87 -2.93
N ALA A 11 14.81 -5.94 -3.20
CA ALA A 11 13.85 -4.93 -2.74
C ALA A 11 13.85 -4.78 -1.22
N ARG A 12 13.96 -5.89 -0.48
CA ARG A 12 14.05 -5.86 0.98
C ARG A 12 15.36 -5.25 1.48
N ALA A 13 16.42 -5.29 0.68
CA ALA A 13 17.69 -4.62 0.95
C ALA A 13 17.68 -3.12 0.58
N GLY A 14 16.55 -2.61 0.07
CA GLY A 14 16.37 -1.20 -0.29
C GLY A 14 16.43 -0.90 -1.78
N ASP A 15 16.54 -1.92 -2.65
CA ASP A 15 16.53 -1.70 -4.10
C ASP A 15 15.11 -1.41 -4.62
N LEU A 16 14.81 -0.13 -4.81
CA LEU A 16 13.50 0.34 -5.25
C LEU A 16 13.16 -0.12 -6.68
N ASP A 17 14.17 -0.33 -7.52
CA ASP A 17 13.98 -0.77 -8.90
C ASP A 17 13.45 -2.22 -8.93
N SER A 18 14.02 -3.10 -8.11
CA SER A 18 13.49 -4.45 -7.91
C SER A 18 12.05 -4.45 -7.39
N PHE A 19 11.70 -3.52 -6.49
CA PHE A 19 10.32 -3.38 -6.04
C PHE A 19 9.40 -2.88 -7.15
N GLY A 20 9.84 -1.92 -7.97
CA GLY A 20 9.10 -1.43 -9.14
C GLY A 20 8.75 -2.57 -10.11
N ARG A 21 9.70 -3.47 -10.36
CA ARG A 21 9.47 -4.65 -11.20
C ARG A 21 8.50 -5.66 -10.58
N LEU A 22 8.48 -5.77 -9.25
CA LEU A 22 7.43 -6.53 -8.56
C LEU A 22 6.08 -5.84 -8.73
N CYS A 23 6.00 -4.50 -8.62
CA CYS A 23 4.76 -3.75 -8.86
C CYS A 23 4.19 -4.01 -10.25
N GLU A 24 5.00 -3.86 -11.29
CA GLU A 24 4.61 -4.14 -12.68
C GLU A 24 4.04 -5.56 -12.84
N ARG A 25 4.72 -6.55 -12.24
CA ARG A 25 4.32 -7.96 -12.31
C ARG A 25 2.99 -8.25 -11.62
N TYR A 26 2.69 -7.57 -10.52
CA TYR A 26 1.51 -7.86 -9.69
C TYR A 26 0.38 -6.85 -9.84
N TYR A 27 0.56 -5.76 -10.59
CA TYR A 27 -0.44 -4.71 -10.71
C TYR A 27 -1.80 -5.26 -11.16
N ALA A 28 -1.86 -5.89 -12.34
CA ALA A 28 -3.11 -6.44 -12.86
C ALA A 28 -3.73 -7.52 -11.95
N PRO A 29 -2.96 -8.50 -11.40
CA PRO A 29 -3.47 -9.42 -10.39
C PRO A 29 -4.08 -8.74 -9.16
N LEU A 30 -3.44 -7.69 -8.62
CA LEU A 30 -3.97 -6.99 -7.45
C LEU A 30 -5.21 -6.17 -7.78
N VAL A 31 -5.26 -5.50 -8.93
CA VAL A 31 -6.47 -4.82 -9.39
C VAL A 31 -7.63 -5.80 -9.51
N ALA A 32 -7.41 -7.01 -10.05
CA ALA A 32 -8.44 -8.03 -10.11
C ALA A 32 -8.92 -8.49 -8.72
N VAL A 33 -8.01 -8.66 -7.77
CA VAL A 33 -8.34 -8.99 -6.37
C VAL A 33 -9.19 -7.89 -5.73
N ALA A 34 -8.76 -6.63 -5.86
CA ALA A 34 -9.46 -5.48 -5.30
C ALA A 34 -10.84 -5.29 -5.94
N TYR A 35 -10.93 -5.42 -7.26
CA TYR A 35 -12.20 -5.36 -8.00
C TYR A 35 -13.18 -6.45 -7.56
N GLY A 36 -12.68 -7.63 -7.19
CA GLY A 36 -13.48 -8.70 -6.60
C GLY A 36 -14.27 -8.27 -5.36
N VAL A 37 -13.73 -7.32 -4.59
CA VAL A 37 -14.33 -6.76 -3.36
C VAL A 37 -15.12 -5.49 -3.64
N LEU A 38 -14.52 -4.55 -4.38
CA LEU A 38 -15.03 -3.18 -4.54
C LEU A 38 -16.07 -3.03 -5.65
N LYS A 39 -16.01 -3.87 -6.69
CA LYS A 39 -16.86 -3.79 -7.89
C LYS A 39 -16.82 -2.43 -8.61
N ASP A 40 -15.75 -1.67 -8.39
CA ASP A 40 -15.46 -0.39 -9.02
C ASP A 40 -14.01 -0.44 -9.51
N HIS A 41 -13.78 -0.08 -10.77
CA HIS A 41 -12.46 -0.17 -11.38
C HIS A 41 -11.49 0.87 -10.82
N GLN A 42 -11.94 2.12 -10.68
CA GLN A 42 -11.11 3.21 -10.17
C GLN A 42 -10.68 2.94 -8.73
N LEU A 43 -11.62 2.54 -7.87
CA LEU A 43 -11.30 2.19 -6.48
C LEU A 43 -10.40 0.95 -6.40
N ALA A 44 -10.54 0.00 -7.33
CA ALA A 44 -9.67 -1.17 -7.37
C ALA A 44 -8.22 -0.82 -7.75
N GLU A 45 -8.01 0.12 -8.67
CA GLU A 45 -6.69 0.66 -8.99
C GLU A 45 -6.07 1.39 -7.79
N ASP A 46 -6.83 2.28 -7.16
CA ASP A 46 -6.38 3.01 -5.96
C ASP A 46 -6.01 2.04 -4.82
N ALA A 47 -6.83 1.01 -4.60
CA ALA A 47 -6.56 -0.02 -3.59
C ALA A 47 -5.33 -0.87 -3.92
N ALA A 48 -5.07 -1.17 -5.20
CA ALA A 48 -3.86 -1.88 -5.62
C ALA A 48 -2.60 -1.03 -5.38
N GLN A 49 -2.64 0.26 -5.77
CA GLN A 49 -1.53 1.19 -5.55
C GLN A 49 -1.25 1.38 -4.05
N GLU A 50 -2.29 1.55 -3.24
CA GLU A 50 -2.15 1.61 -1.79
C GLU A 50 -1.60 0.31 -1.19
N ALA A 51 -1.99 -0.86 -1.72
CA ALA A 51 -1.43 -2.14 -1.29
C ALA A 51 0.06 -2.24 -1.56
N PHE A 52 0.55 -1.71 -2.69
CA PHE A 52 1.99 -1.61 -2.96
C PHE A 52 2.69 -0.66 -2.01
N ALA A 53 2.13 0.51 -1.73
CA ALA A 53 2.71 1.45 -0.76
C ALA A 53 2.83 0.83 0.63
N ARG A 54 1.73 0.24 1.15
CA ARG A 54 1.75 -0.48 2.44
C ARG A 54 2.68 -1.70 2.38
N GLY A 55 2.75 -2.38 1.24
CA GLY A 55 3.63 -3.51 0.96
C GLY A 55 5.10 -3.11 1.10
N LEU A 56 5.55 -2.09 0.35
CA LEU A 56 6.93 -1.61 0.37
C LEU A 56 7.41 -1.31 1.79
N VAL A 57 6.62 -0.54 2.54
CA VAL A 57 6.99 -0.15 3.90
C VAL A 57 7.01 -1.33 4.87
N SER A 58 6.17 -2.35 4.65
CA SER A 58 6.12 -3.55 5.49
C SER A 58 6.95 -4.72 4.96
N LEU A 59 7.66 -4.56 3.84
CA LEU A 59 8.38 -5.64 3.16
C LEU A 59 9.45 -6.27 4.05
N HIS A 60 10.09 -5.48 4.92
CA HIS A 60 11.04 -5.96 5.92
C HIS A 60 10.46 -7.03 6.88
N ARG A 61 9.13 -7.05 7.05
CA ARG A 61 8.38 -7.98 7.92
C ARG A 61 8.00 -9.28 7.22
N LEU A 62 8.20 -9.40 5.90
CA LEU A 62 7.97 -10.63 5.17
C LEU A 62 8.98 -11.69 5.65
N LYS A 63 8.49 -12.70 6.38
CA LYS A 63 9.31 -13.76 6.97
C LYS A 63 9.91 -14.69 5.92
N GLU A 64 9.11 -15.05 4.92
CA GLU A 64 9.47 -15.98 3.85
C GLU A 64 9.40 -15.25 2.49
N PRO A 65 10.54 -14.84 1.90
CA PRO A 65 10.57 -14.14 0.61
C PRO A 65 9.86 -14.89 -0.52
N GLY A 66 9.89 -16.23 -0.52
CA GLY A 66 9.18 -17.06 -1.51
C GLY A 66 7.64 -17.08 -1.35
N ARG A 67 7.09 -16.37 -0.35
CA ARG A 67 5.65 -16.20 -0.15
C ARG A 67 5.20 -14.77 -0.41
N PHE A 68 5.92 -14.03 -1.24
CA PHE A 68 5.62 -12.64 -1.56
C PHE A 68 4.21 -12.47 -2.16
N ALA A 69 3.86 -13.22 -3.20
CA ALA A 69 2.56 -13.12 -3.85
C ALA A 69 1.36 -13.28 -2.89
N PRO A 70 1.22 -14.38 -2.10
CA PRO A 70 0.10 -14.53 -1.17
C PRO A 70 0.13 -13.50 -0.03
N TRP A 71 1.30 -13.05 0.39
CA TRP A 71 1.43 -11.98 1.38
C TRP A 71 0.90 -10.64 0.83
N LEU A 72 1.27 -10.28 -0.40
CA LEU A 72 0.84 -9.05 -1.05
C LEU A 72 -0.67 -9.07 -1.36
N VAL A 73 -1.20 -10.20 -1.83
CA VAL A 73 -2.65 -10.40 -2.04
C VAL A 73 -3.43 -10.20 -0.73
N ARG A 74 -2.89 -10.68 0.41
CA ARG A 74 -3.51 -10.44 1.72
C ARG A 74 -3.55 -8.96 2.09
N ILE A 75 -2.48 -8.20 1.81
CA ILE A 75 -2.46 -6.75 2.02
C ILE A 75 -3.53 -6.10 1.14
N CYS A 76 -3.54 -6.40 -0.16
CA CYS A 76 -4.50 -5.84 -1.11
C CYS A 76 -5.95 -6.12 -0.72
N ARG A 77 -6.28 -7.35 -0.30
CA ARG A 77 -7.62 -7.67 0.17
C ARG A 77 -8.02 -6.87 1.41
N ASN A 78 -7.09 -6.62 2.33
CA ASN A 78 -7.37 -5.79 3.51
C ASN A 78 -7.59 -4.33 3.10
N VAL A 79 -6.75 -3.78 2.21
CA VAL A 79 -6.92 -2.43 1.67
C VAL A 79 -8.28 -2.29 0.98
N ALA A 80 -8.66 -3.25 0.12
CA ALA A 80 -9.94 -3.22 -0.55
C ALA A 80 -11.13 -3.25 0.43
N VAL A 81 -11.01 -3.97 1.55
CA VAL A 81 -12.02 -3.94 2.61
C VAL A 81 -12.03 -2.61 3.37
N ASP A 82 -10.87 -1.97 3.57
CA ASP A 82 -10.81 -0.64 4.19
C ASP A 82 -11.54 0.38 3.28
N HIS A 83 -11.34 0.30 1.95
CA HIS A 83 -12.01 1.18 0.99
C HIS A 83 -13.55 1.04 0.97
N THR A 84 -14.13 -0.05 1.48
CA THR A 84 -15.60 -0.14 1.62
C THR A 84 -16.14 0.65 2.80
N VAL A 85 -15.27 1.05 3.74
CA VAL A 85 -15.63 1.83 4.91
C VAL A 85 -15.19 3.28 4.70
N LYS A 86 -16.17 4.17 4.52
CA LYS A 86 -15.95 5.60 4.35
C LYS A 86 -15.05 6.15 5.47
N GLY A 87 -14.03 6.91 5.09
CA GLY A 87 -13.12 7.56 6.04
C GLY A 87 -12.14 6.63 6.76
N SER A 88 -12.03 5.36 6.32
CA SER A 88 -11.09 4.42 6.91
C SER A 88 -9.75 4.33 6.16
N SER A 89 -9.71 4.76 4.89
CA SER A 89 -8.48 4.77 4.09
C SER A 89 -8.56 5.81 2.98
N ARG A 90 -7.40 6.32 2.54
CA ARG A 90 -7.29 7.11 1.32
C ARG A 90 -5.90 7.00 0.72
N TYR A 91 -5.84 6.75 -0.58
CA TYR A 91 -4.63 6.85 -1.39
C TYR A 91 -4.48 8.25 -1.97
N LEU A 92 -3.26 8.79 -1.92
CA LEU A 92 -2.88 10.15 -2.33
C LEU A 92 -1.56 10.16 -3.14
N GLY A 93 -0.99 8.99 -3.42
CA GLY A 93 0.35 8.84 -3.99
C GLY A 93 0.47 9.15 -5.48
N ASN A 94 -0.62 9.47 -6.17
CA ASN A 94 -0.58 9.72 -7.61
C ASN A 94 0.27 10.96 -7.92
N GLY A 95 1.37 10.77 -8.67
CA GLY A 95 2.33 11.82 -8.99
C GLY A 95 3.24 12.26 -7.84
N VAL A 96 3.23 11.56 -6.70
CA VAL A 96 4.12 11.86 -5.57
C VAL A 96 5.51 11.26 -5.84
N PRO A 97 6.58 12.06 -5.89
CA PRO A 97 7.93 11.54 -6.05
C PRO A 97 8.36 10.80 -4.78
N LEU A 98 8.89 9.59 -4.95
CA LEU A 98 9.40 8.81 -3.84
C LEU A 98 10.66 9.48 -3.25
N GLY A 99 10.78 9.45 -1.91
CA GLY A 99 11.87 10.09 -1.15
C GLY A 99 11.52 11.45 -0.55
N ASP A 100 10.37 12.04 -0.90
CA ASP A 100 9.90 13.30 -0.31
C ASP A 100 9.33 13.08 1.11
N GLN A 101 9.92 13.73 2.12
CA GLN A 101 9.59 13.51 3.54
C GLN A 101 8.27 14.14 3.98
N ASP A 102 7.78 15.13 3.23
CA ASP A 102 6.58 15.90 3.59
C ASP A 102 5.34 15.47 2.78
N ARG A 103 5.52 14.56 1.81
CA ARG A 103 4.43 14.08 0.96
C ARG A 103 3.83 12.80 1.49
N ILE A 104 2.51 12.79 1.56
CA ILE A 104 1.71 11.66 2.02
C ILE A 104 1.29 10.82 0.81
N VAL A 105 1.56 9.53 0.88
CA VAL A 105 1.20 8.54 -0.15
C VAL A 105 -0.16 7.93 0.15
N CYS A 106 -0.42 7.57 1.41
CA CYS A 106 -1.74 7.13 1.85
C CYS A 106 -1.89 7.27 3.37
N TRP A 107 -3.13 7.19 3.84
CA TRP A 107 -3.42 7.01 5.26
C TRP A 107 -4.54 6.02 5.47
N TYR A 108 -4.54 5.35 6.61
CA TYR A 108 -5.55 4.36 6.95
C TYR A 108 -5.76 4.19 8.46
N LYS A 109 -6.99 3.85 8.84
CA LYS A 109 -7.41 3.62 10.22
C LYS A 109 -7.17 2.16 10.58
N LEU A 110 -6.53 1.92 11.73
CA LEU A 110 -6.45 0.56 12.26
C LEU A 110 -7.81 0.19 12.88
N LYS A 111 -8.33 -1.00 12.54
CA LYS A 111 -9.56 -1.51 13.17
C LYS A 111 -9.44 -1.51 14.69
N GLY A 112 -10.41 -0.87 15.35
CA GLY A 112 -10.45 -0.75 16.81
C GLY A 112 -9.51 0.30 17.42
N ALA A 113 -8.70 1.00 16.61
CA ALA A 113 -7.85 2.08 17.10
C ALA A 113 -8.51 3.45 16.86
N GLY A 114 -8.31 4.37 17.81
CA GLY A 114 -8.66 5.78 17.66
C GLY A 114 -7.68 6.61 16.83
N VAL A 115 -6.64 5.98 16.26
CA VAL A 115 -5.55 6.64 15.53
C VAL A 115 -5.43 6.12 14.10
N TYR A 116 -4.90 6.97 13.23
CA TYR A 116 -4.58 6.69 11.84
C TYR A 116 -3.09 6.42 11.67
N ARG A 117 -2.75 5.63 10.65
CA ARG A 117 -1.38 5.51 10.14
C ARG A 117 -1.28 6.28 8.85
N VAL A 118 -0.25 7.12 8.75
CA VAL A 118 0.07 7.91 7.57
C VAL A 118 1.37 7.40 6.99
N VAL A 119 1.35 7.05 5.71
CA VAL A 119 2.51 6.62 4.92
C VAL A 119 3.02 7.81 4.13
N TYR A 120 4.30 8.11 4.29
CA TYR A 120 4.99 9.20 3.60
C TYR A 120 5.82 8.66 2.43
N ALA A 121 6.17 9.54 1.49
CA ALA A 121 6.94 9.17 0.31
C ALA A 121 8.40 8.83 0.63
N ASP A 122 8.91 9.22 1.80
CA ASP A 122 10.16 8.73 2.39
C ASP A 122 10.07 7.30 2.96
N LEU A 123 8.93 6.61 2.76
CA LEU A 123 8.60 5.28 3.27
C LEU A 123 8.44 5.19 4.80
N SER A 124 8.36 6.33 5.50
CA SER A 124 8.05 6.35 6.92
C SER A 124 6.55 6.15 7.19
N ILE A 125 6.23 5.52 8.34
CA ILE A 125 4.87 5.46 8.88
C ILE A 125 4.84 6.28 10.17
N ARG A 126 3.89 7.20 10.26
CA ARG A 126 3.64 7.99 11.48
C ARG A 126 2.19 7.81 11.91
N ASN A 127 1.94 7.84 13.22
CA ASN A 127 0.57 7.86 13.72
C ASN A 127 0.04 9.30 13.67
N ALA A 128 -1.24 9.48 13.36
CA ALA A 128 -1.91 10.77 13.36
C ALA A 128 -3.28 10.65 14.04
N ALA A 129 -3.69 11.71 14.77
CA ALA A 129 -5.06 11.85 15.24
C ALA A 129 -5.98 12.23 14.07
N PRO A 130 -7.31 12.05 14.18
CA PRO A 130 -8.25 12.46 13.13
C PRO A 130 -8.10 13.93 12.71
N GLU A 131 -7.84 14.82 13.66
CA GLU A 131 -7.62 16.27 13.47
C GLU A 131 -6.32 16.63 12.75
N ASP A 132 -5.33 15.73 12.75
CA ASP A 132 -4.01 15.92 12.13
C ASP A 132 -3.91 15.32 10.71
N LEU A 133 -5.00 14.74 10.20
CA LEU A 133 -5.00 14.16 8.85
C LEU A 133 -4.95 15.27 7.78
N PRO A 134 -4.10 15.12 6.75
CA PRO A 134 -3.87 16.15 5.72
C PRO A 134 -5.07 16.48 4.84
N LEU A 135 -6.15 15.70 4.93
CA LEU A 135 -7.44 15.97 4.30
C LEU A 135 -8.54 15.60 5.30
N PRO A 136 -9.56 16.45 5.51
CA PRO A 136 -10.67 16.10 6.39
C PRO A 136 -11.33 14.81 5.89
N VAL A 137 -11.61 13.90 6.83
CA VAL A 137 -12.46 12.75 6.58
C VAL A 137 -13.83 13.32 6.21
N GLU A 138 -14.24 13.23 4.94
CA GLU A 138 -15.56 13.68 4.55
C GLU A 138 -16.62 12.94 5.38
N PRO A 139 -17.55 13.66 6.05
CA PRO A 139 -18.53 13.08 6.96
C PRO A 139 -19.45 12.08 6.26
#